data_AF-A0AAD3AJK4-F1
#
_entry.id   AF-A0AAD3AJK4-F1
#
_cell.length_a   1.000
_cell.length_b   1.000
_cell.length_c   1.000
_cell.angle_alpha   90.00
_cell.angle_beta   90.00
_cell.angle_gamma   90.00
#
_symmetry.space_group_name_H-M   'P 1'
#
loop_
_entity.id
_entity.type
_entity.pdbx_description
1 polymer ?
#
loop_
_entity_poly.entity_id
_entity_poly.type
_entity_poly.pdbx_seq_one_letter_code
_entity_poly.pdbx_strand_id
1 'polypeptide(L)'
;MATSNTVSTDFDLMRSVAGTTDARNEEIRAMLQAFIGRMSGVPPAAWGGLAAARFKEVIDRWNAESVRLYHALHAIAETIRHNAATLQEAGQNHADHIAAAGGNL
;
A
#
# COMPACT_ATOMS: atom_id res chain seq x y z
N MET A 1 -21.32 22.46 11.46
CA MET A 1 -21.30 21.82 10.12
C MET A 1 -19.92 21.82 9.46
N ALA A 2 -19.13 22.90 9.53
CA ALA A 2 -17.80 22.93 8.87
C ALA A 2 -16.78 21.91 9.41
N THR A 3 -16.69 21.71 10.73
CA THR A 3 -15.71 20.79 11.37
C THR A 3 -15.93 19.32 11.04
N SER A 4 -17.18 18.86 11.06
CA SER A 4 -17.54 17.49 10.64
C SER A 4 -17.20 17.23 9.18
N ASN A 5 -17.35 18.24 8.31
CA ASN A 5 -17.01 18.12 6.90
C ASN A 5 -15.49 18.02 6.67
N THR A 6 -14.70 18.76 7.46
CA THR A 6 -13.23 18.65 7.46
C THR A 6 -12.77 17.26 7.89
N VAL A 7 -13.30 16.71 8.98
CA VAL A 7 -12.93 15.38 9.48
C VAL A 7 -13.30 14.26 8.50
N SER A 8 -14.47 14.35 7.85
CA SER A 8 -14.83 13.41 6.78
C SER A 8 -13.84 13.49 5.61
N THR A 9 -13.43 14.71 5.23
CA THR A 9 -12.44 14.93 4.16
C THR A 9 -11.09 14.32 4.52
N ASP A 10 -10.66 14.41 5.78
CA ASP A 10 -9.41 13.82 6.25
C ASP A 10 -9.43 12.29 6.18
N PHE A 11 -10.56 11.65 6.52
CA PHE A 11 -10.70 10.19 6.38
C PHE A 11 -10.72 9.72 4.93
N ASP A 12 -11.38 10.47 4.05
CA ASP A 12 -11.36 10.19 2.61
C ASP A 12 -9.94 10.31 2.04
N LEU A 13 -9.17 11.31 2.50
CA LEU A 13 -7.75 11.45 2.16
C LEU A 13 -6.94 10.25 2.66
N MET A 14 -7.12 9.82 3.90
CA MET A 14 -6.43 8.63 4.43
C MET A 14 -6.71 7.38 3.58
N ARG A 15 -7.97 7.17 3.19
CA ARG A 15 -8.35 6.04 2.33
C ARG A 15 -7.74 6.15 0.94
N SER A 16 -7.71 7.36 0.37
CA SER A 16 -7.05 7.64 -0.92
C SER A 16 -5.56 7.37 -0.88
N VAL A 17 -4.86 7.73 0.20
CA VAL A 17 -3.42 7.46 0.38
C VAL A 17 -3.16 5.95 0.47
N ALA A 18 -3.97 5.22 1.23
CA ALA A 18 -3.88 3.75 1.30
C ALA A 18 -4.08 3.11 -0.09
N GLY A 19 -5.10 3.55 -0.84
CA GLY A 19 -5.34 3.08 -2.22
C GLY A 19 -4.19 3.40 -3.17
N THR A 20 -3.61 4.60 -3.09
CA THR A 20 -2.44 4.99 -3.89
C THR A 20 -1.24 4.10 -3.56
N THR A 21 -1.05 3.75 -2.28
CA THR A 21 0.03 2.87 -1.83
C THR A 21 -0.10 1.48 -2.45
N ASP A 22 -1.30 0.90 -2.47
CA ASP A 22 -1.55 -0.38 -3.12
C ASP A 22 -1.32 -0.33 -4.64
N ALA A 23 -1.82 0.71 -5.32
CA ALA A 23 -1.64 0.85 -6.76
C ALA A 23 -0.15 0.93 -7.16
N ARG A 24 0.67 1.67 -6.38
CA ARG A 24 2.12 1.74 -6.60
C ARG A 24 2.81 0.41 -6.34
N ASN A 25 2.33 -0.34 -5.36
CA ASN A 25 2.83 -1.67 -5.05
C ASN A 25 2.54 -2.67 -6.18
N GLU A 26 1.34 -2.62 -6.76
CA GLU A 26 0.97 -3.41 -7.95
C GLU A 26 1.81 -3.03 -9.18
N GLU A 27 2.03 -1.74 -9.42
CA GLU A 27 2.87 -1.24 -10.51
C GLU A 27 4.30 -1.80 -10.42
N ILE A 28 4.92 -1.75 -9.23
CA ILE A 28 6.27 -2.31 -8.99
C ILE A 28 6.29 -3.82 -9.27
N ARG A 29 5.27 -4.56 -8.84
CA ARG A 29 5.17 -6.01 -9.12
C ARG A 29 5.01 -6.30 -10.60
N ALA A 30 4.19 -5.54 -11.31
CA ALA A 30 4.00 -5.69 -12.75
C ALA A 30 5.30 -5.43 -13.51
N MET A 31 6.06 -4.39 -13.14
CA MET A 31 7.38 -4.10 -13.71
C MET A 31 8.35 -5.27 -13.50
N LEU A 32 8.37 -5.87 -12.30
CA LEU A 32 9.21 -7.04 -12.02
C LEU A 32 8.83 -8.24 -12.89
N GLN A 33 7.55 -8.58 -12.96
CA GLN A 33 7.07 -9.70 -13.77
C GLN A 33 7.41 -9.50 -15.26
N ALA A 34 7.23 -8.29 -15.77
CA ALA A 34 7.60 -7.94 -17.13
C ALA A 34 9.11 -8.09 -17.38
N PHE A 35 9.94 -7.66 -16.42
CA PHE A 35 11.38 -7.80 -16.50
C PHE A 35 11.83 -9.28 -16.48
N ILE A 36 11.31 -10.08 -15.54
CA ILE A 36 11.58 -11.53 -15.50
C ILE A 36 11.17 -12.19 -16.81
N GLY A 37 9.98 -11.90 -17.32
CA GLY A 37 9.49 -12.45 -18.59
C GLY A 37 10.41 -12.12 -19.76
N ARG A 38 10.87 -10.86 -19.87
CA ARG A 38 11.85 -10.45 -20.90
C ARG A 38 13.16 -11.21 -20.78
N MET A 39 13.63 -11.44 -19.56
CA MET A 39 14.94 -12.06 -19.30
C MET A 39 14.91 -13.58 -19.46
N SER A 40 13.82 -14.23 -19.07
CA SER A 40 13.56 -15.65 -19.38
C SER A 40 13.43 -15.92 -20.88
N GLY A 41 13.05 -14.90 -21.68
CA GLY A 41 12.96 -15.01 -23.13
C GLY A 41 14.29 -14.88 -23.86
N VAL A 42 15.38 -14.52 -23.19
CA VAL A 42 16.67 -14.34 -23.85
C VAL A 42 17.34 -15.72 -24.08
N PRO A 43 17.83 -16.02 -25.30
CA PRO A 43 18.34 -17.35 -25.63
C PRO A 43 19.54 -17.76 -24.76
N PRO A 44 19.63 -19.02 -24.28
CA PRO A 44 20.77 -19.49 -23.47
C PRO A 44 22.13 -19.27 -24.13
N ALA A 45 22.20 -19.28 -25.46
CA ALA A 45 23.43 -19.00 -26.22
C ALA A 45 23.94 -17.55 -26.04
N ALA A 46 23.07 -16.59 -25.72
CA ALA A 46 23.45 -15.22 -25.36
C ALA A 46 23.90 -15.10 -23.88
N TRP A 47 23.63 -16.13 -23.07
CA TRP A 47 23.90 -16.20 -21.65
C TRP A 47 25.10 -17.10 -21.39
N GLY A 48 26.27 -16.66 -21.85
CA GLY A 48 27.51 -17.39 -21.60
C GLY A 48 27.95 -17.30 -20.13
N GLY A 49 28.17 -18.46 -19.49
CA GLY A 49 29.00 -18.61 -18.29
C GLY A 49 28.63 -17.74 -17.08
N LEU A 50 29.61 -17.03 -16.53
CA LEU A 50 29.51 -16.25 -15.28
C LEU A 50 28.43 -15.15 -15.33
N ALA A 51 28.18 -14.57 -16.50
CA ALA A 51 27.17 -13.51 -16.66
C ALA A 51 25.75 -14.03 -16.34
N ALA A 52 25.45 -15.27 -16.71
CA ALA A 52 24.16 -15.89 -16.44
C ALA A 52 23.93 -16.11 -14.93
N ALA A 53 24.96 -16.58 -14.23
CA ALA A 53 24.90 -16.80 -12.79
C ALA A 53 24.71 -15.48 -12.03
N ARG A 54 25.48 -14.43 -12.38
CA ARG A 54 25.36 -13.11 -11.75
C ARG A 54 24.00 -12.47 -11.98
N PHE A 55 23.46 -12.63 -13.17
CA PHE A 55 22.14 -12.12 -13.44
C PHE A 55 21.06 -12.85 -12.62
N LYS A 56 21.15 -14.18 -12.51
CA LYS A 56 20.23 -14.95 -11.68
C LYS A 56 20.26 -14.48 -10.22
N GLU A 57 21.44 -14.24 -9.66
CA GLU A 57 21.59 -13.68 -8.30
C GLU A 57 20.89 -12.31 -8.16
N VAL A 58 21.02 -11.43 -9.16
CA VAL A 58 20.36 -10.12 -9.15
C VAL A 58 18.83 -10.26 -9.19
N ILE A 59 18.29 -11.17 -10.01
CA ILE A 59 16.85 -11.45 -10.06
C ILE A 59 16.35 -11.98 -8.74
N ASP A 60 17.03 -12.98 -8.17
CA ASP A 60 16.61 -13.62 -6.93
C ASP A 60 16.60 -12.58 -5.79
N ARG A 61 17.63 -11.73 -5.70
CA ARG A 61 17.68 -10.62 -4.74
C ARG A 61 16.59 -9.60 -4.98
N TRP A 62 16.42 -9.12 -6.20
CA TRP A 62 15.41 -8.11 -6.52
C TRP A 62 13.99 -8.62 -6.20
N ASN A 63 13.70 -9.89 -6.52
CA ASN A 63 12.43 -10.52 -6.20
C ASN A 63 12.20 -10.55 -4.68
N ALA A 64 13.21 -10.94 -3.90
CA ALA A 64 13.12 -10.95 -2.44
C ALA A 64 12.85 -9.54 -1.88
N GLU A 65 13.56 -8.52 -2.36
CA GLU A 65 13.35 -7.13 -1.92
C GLU A 65 11.98 -6.58 -2.36
N SER A 66 11.50 -6.97 -3.54
CA SER A 66 10.17 -6.57 -4.03
C SER A 66 9.04 -7.17 -3.18
N VAL A 67 9.18 -8.44 -2.75
CA VAL A 67 8.24 -9.08 -1.82
C VAL A 67 8.28 -8.39 -0.45
N ARG A 68 9.46 -8.04 0.05
CA ARG A 68 9.60 -7.28 1.31
C ARG A 68 8.93 -5.91 1.23
N LEU A 69 9.19 -5.16 0.16
CA LEU A 69 8.55 -3.88 -0.08
C LEU A 69 7.04 -4.01 -0.18
N TYR A 70 6.54 -5.07 -0.85
CA TYR A 70 5.11 -5.35 -0.93
C TYR A 70 4.48 -5.51 0.44
N HIS A 71 5.07 -6.34 1.31
CA HIS A 71 4.54 -6.55 2.64
C HIS A 71 4.60 -5.28 3.49
N ALA A 72 5.67 -4.49 3.36
CA ALA A 72 5.81 -3.23 4.07
C ALA A 72 4.74 -2.21 3.63
N LEU A 73 4.57 -1.98 2.33
CA LEU A 73 3.58 -1.04 1.79
C LEU A 73 2.15 -1.48 2.11
N HIS A 74 1.86 -2.78 1.99
CA HIS A 74 0.56 -3.32 2.35
C HIS A 74 0.27 -3.14 3.85
N ALA A 75 1.24 -3.41 4.73
CA ALA A 75 1.08 -3.17 6.16
C ALA A 75 0.86 -1.68 6.50
N ILE A 76 1.53 -0.77 5.78
CA ILE A 76 1.31 0.68 5.92
C ILE A 76 -0.13 1.04 5.50
N ALA A 77 -0.60 0.55 4.35
CA ALA A 77 -1.96 0.79 3.87
C ALA A 77 -3.01 0.26 4.87
N GLU A 78 -2.82 -0.94 5.40
CA GLU A 78 -3.69 -1.51 6.45
C GLU A 78 -3.69 -0.67 7.72
N THR A 79 -2.52 -0.19 8.16
CA THR A 79 -2.41 0.70 9.32
C THR A 79 -3.19 1.99 9.12
N ILE A 80 -3.10 2.60 7.93
CA ILE A 80 -3.84 3.82 7.59
C ILE A 80 -5.35 3.56 7.61
N ARG A 81 -5.82 2.45 7.03
CA ARG A 81 -7.24 2.08 7.04
C ARG A 81 -7.77 1.85 8.46
N HIS A 82 -7.00 1.12 9.26
CA HIS A 82 -7.34 0.87 10.65
C HIS A 82 -7.45 2.17 11.45
N ASN A 83 -6.47 3.07 11.30
CA ASN A 83 -6.50 4.37 11.96
C ASN A 83 -7.72 5.20 11.55
N ALA A 84 -8.06 5.22 10.25
CA ALA A 84 -9.24 5.94 9.77
C ALA A 84 -10.54 5.38 10.39
N ALA A 85 -10.69 4.06 10.48
CA ALA A 85 -11.86 3.43 11.09
C ALA A 85 -11.97 3.75 12.59
N THR A 86 -10.87 3.60 13.34
CA THR A 86 -10.82 3.90 14.78
C THR A 86 -11.14 5.36 15.08
N LEU A 87 -10.59 6.29 14.28
CA LEU A 87 -10.86 7.73 14.45
C LEU A 87 -12.30 8.09 14.08
N GLN A 88 -12.87 7.45 13.05
CA GLN A 88 -14.27 7.64 12.67
C GLN A 88 -15.23 7.18 13.78
N GLU A 89 -14.97 6.01 14.37
CA GLU A 89 -15.74 5.49 15.51
C GLU A 89 -15.67 6.43 16.72
N ALA A 90 -14.47 6.88 17.08
CA ALA A 90 -14.27 7.83 18.17
C ALA A 90 -15.03 9.15 17.94
N GLY A 91 -15.03 9.65 16.68
CA GLY A 91 -15.78 10.83 16.28
C GLY A 91 -17.29 10.67 16.42
N GLN A 92 -17.84 9.52 16.01
CA GLN A 92 -19.26 9.22 16.13
C GLN A 92 -19.69 9.14 17.60
N ASN A 93 -18.94 8.38 18.42
CA ASN A 93 -19.20 8.26 19.85
C ASN A 93 -19.19 9.64 20.54
N HIS A 94 -18.24 10.50 20.18
CA HIS A 94 -18.18 11.86 20.73
C HIS A 94 -19.39 12.71 20.33
N ALA A 95 -19.82 12.63 19.07
CA ALA A 95 -21.01 13.34 18.58
C ALA A 95 -22.29 12.86 19.29
N ASP A 96 -22.44 11.55 19.50
CA ASP A 96 -23.59 10.97 20.20
C ASP A 96 -23.64 11.41 21.68
N HIS A 97 -22.48 11.45 22.35
CA HIS A 97 -22.38 11.96 23.72
C HIS A 97 -22.73 13.45 23.82
N ILE A 98 -22.28 14.29 22.87
CA ILE A 98 -22.65 15.72 22.84
C ILE A 98 -24.16 15.88 22.60
N ALA A 99 -24.73 15.13 21.66
CA ALA A 99 -26.16 15.18 21.37
C ALA A 99 -26.99 14.75 22.59
N ALA A 100 -26.57 13.70 23.30
CA ALA A 100 -27.21 13.25 24.54
C ALA A 100 -27.10 14.28 25.68
N ALA A 101 -25.96 14.97 25.80
CA ALA A 101 -25.78 16.03 26.80
C ALA A 101 -26.62 17.28 26.47
N GLY A 102 -26.71 17.66 25.20
CA GLY A 102 -27.48 18.82 24.74
C GLY A 102 -29.00 18.60 24.73
N GLY A 103 -29.47 17.36 24.59
CA GLY A 103 -30.89 17.00 24.70
C GLY A 103 -31.43 16.93 26.14
N ASN A 104 -30.54 17.00 27.14
CA ASN A 104 -30.88 17.03 28.56
C ASN A 104 -30.92 18.45 29.16
N LEU A 105 -30.93 19.49 28.31
CA LEU A 105 -31.15 20.90 28.66
C LEU A 105 -32.44 21.40 28.01
#